data_AF-A0A0N1NLI3-F1
#
_entry.id   AF-A0A0N1NLI3-F1
#
_cell.length_a   1.000
_cell.length_b   1.000
_cell.length_c   1.000
_cell.angle_alpha   90.00
_cell.angle_beta   90.00
_cell.angle_gamma   90.00
#
_symmetry.space_group_name_H-M   'P 1'
#
loop_
_entity.id
_entity.type
_entity.pdbx_description
1 polymer ?
#
loop_
_entity_poly.entity_id
_entity_poly.type
_entity_poly.pdbx_seq_one_letter_code
_entity_poly.pdbx_strand_id
1 'polypeptide(L)' 'MTSTKPAGSDPAPRPKRRSFSPEYKLRIVAEYDAAPKNEKGAVLRRERLYHSHVKE' A
#
# COMPACT_ATOMS: atom_id res chain seq x y z
N MET A 1 46.42 -11.66 15.49
CA MET A 1 46.61 -10.89 14.23
C MET A 1 45.91 -11.68 13.14
N THR A 2 44.84 -11.32 12.45
CA THR A 2 43.94 -10.16 12.32
C THR A 2 42.70 -10.74 11.62
N SER A 3 41.50 -10.53 12.17
CA SER A 3 40.25 -10.95 11.52
C SER A 3 39.82 -9.89 10.51
N THR A 4 39.84 -10.21 9.22
CA THR A 4 39.33 -9.33 8.16
C THR A 4 37.87 -9.66 7.90
N LYS A 5 36.97 -8.79 8.38
CA LYS A 5 35.52 -8.80 8.11
C LYS A 5 35.29 -8.29 6.68
N PRO A 6 34.49 -8.94 5.81
CA PRO A 6 34.20 -8.37 4.51
C PRO A 6 33.21 -7.22 4.69
N ALA A 7 33.64 -6.00 4.37
CA ALA A 7 32.77 -4.87 4.13
C ALA A 7 32.29 -5.00 2.68
N GLY A 8 31.00 -5.22 2.46
CA GLY A 8 30.51 -5.40 1.09
C GLY A 8 29.03 -5.69 1.00
N SER A 9 28.18 -4.77 1.48
CA SER A 9 26.81 -4.67 1.00
C SER A 9 26.24 -3.31 1.37
N ASP A 10 26.24 -2.36 0.44
CA ASP A 10 25.12 -1.41 0.39
C ASP A 10 24.37 -1.57 -0.94
N PRO A 11 23.62 -2.68 -1.12
CA PRO A 11 22.63 -2.69 -2.17
C PRO A 11 21.54 -1.74 -1.71
N ALA A 12 21.29 -0.71 -2.52
CA ALA A 12 20.22 0.27 -2.32
C ALA A 12 18.96 -0.36 -1.69
N PRO A 13 18.26 0.36 -0.78
CA PRO A 13 17.17 -0.19 -0.01
C PRO A 13 16.15 -0.90 -0.92
N ARG A 14 15.87 -2.16 -0.60
CA ARG A 14 14.96 -2.99 -1.39
C ARG A 14 13.61 -2.27 -1.53
N PRO A 15 13.01 -2.26 -2.73
CA PRO A 15 11.72 -1.61 -2.93
C PRO A 15 10.68 -2.21 -1.98
N LYS A 16 10.17 -1.38 -1.06
CA LYS A 16 9.17 -1.79 -0.08
C LYS A 16 7.78 -1.60 -0.68
N ARG A 17 7.06 -2.71 -0.80
CA ARG A 17 5.64 -2.67 -1.18
C ARG A 17 4.84 -2.03 -0.06
N ARG A 18 3.86 -1.19 -0.42
CA ARG A 18 2.91 -0.64 0.55
C ARG A 18 2.01 -1.77 1.05
N SER A 19 1.95 -1.94 2.37
CA SER A 19 0.99 -2.85 3.03
C SER A 19 -0.22 -2.06 3.49
N PHE A 20 -1.41 -2.60 3.25
CA PHE A 20 -2.66 -2.01 3.72
C PHE A 20 -3.11 -2.74 4.98
N SER A 21 -3.23 -2.01 6.09
CA SER A 21 -3.76 -2.57 7.32
C SER A 21 -5.26 -2.87 7.18
N PRO A 22 -5.82 -3.78 7.99
CA PRO A 22 -7.25 -4.06 7.99
C PRO A 22 -8.10 -2.81 8.24
N GLU A 23 -7.69 -1.95 9.16
CA GLU A 23 -8.41 -0.72 9.52
C GLU A 23 -8.45 0.27 8.35
N TYR A 24 -7.33 0.38 7.63
CA TYR A 24 -7.26 1.19 6.43
C TYR A 24 -8.25 0.68 5.37
N LYS A 25 -8.28 -0.64 5.13
CA LYS A 25 -9.20 -1.24 4.16
C LYS A 25 -10.67 -1.00 4.55
N LEU A 26 -11.02 -1.21 5.82
CA LEU A 26 -12.38 -0.99 6.32
C LEU A 26 -12.85 0.45 6.14
N ARG A 27 -11.97 1.43 6.41
CA ARG A 27 -12.26 2.84 6.18
C ARG A 27 -12.54 3.13 4.70
N ILE A 28 -11.75 2.56 3.79
CA ILE A 28 -11.96 2.75 2.35
C ILE A 28 -13.26 2.10 1.87
N VAL A 29 -13.61 0.91 2.39
CA VAL A 29 -14.88 0.23 2.07
C VAL A 29 -16.06 1.08 2.55
N ALA A 30 -16.02 1.57 3.79
CA ALA A 30 -17.07 2.42 4.33
C ALA A 30 -17.28 3.71 3.51
N GLU A 31 -16.18 4.37 3.11
CA GLU A 31 -16.24 5.57 2.27
C GLU A 31 -16.73 5.26 0.85
N TYR A 32 -16.33 4.12 0.28
CA TYR A 32 -16.80 3.65 -1.03
C TYR A 32 -18.30 3.33 -1.02
N ASP A 33 -18.80 2.73 0.06
CA ASP A 33 -20.22 2.38 0.20
C ASP A 33 -21.08 3.62 0.42
N ALA A 34 -20.61 4.57 1.22
CA ALA A 34 -21.27 5.85 1.46
C ALA A 34 -21.28 6.78 0.23
N ALA A 35 -20.33 6.61 -0.70
CA ALA A 35 -20.22 7.47 -1.87
C ALA A 35 -21.36 7.25 -2.90
N PRO A 36 -21.91 8.33 -3.50
CA PRO A 36 -22.82 8.25 -4.64
C PRO A 36 -22.20 7.44 -5.79
N LYS A 37 -23.02 6.78 -6.61
CA LYS A 37 -22.55 5.89 -7.71
C LYS A 37 -21.49 6.53 -8.62
N ASN A 38 -21.58 7.84 -8.87
CA ASN A 38 -20.64 8.56 -9.75
C ASN A 38 -19.33 8.98 -9.05
N GLU A 39 -19.28 8.94 -7.71
CA GLU A 39 -18.15 9.42 -6.90
C GLU A 39 -17.33 8.28 -6.27
N LYS A 40 -17.84 7.04 -6.32
CA LYS A 40 -17.12 5.82 -5.88
C LYS A 40 -15.70 5.74 -6.45
N GLY A 41 -15.53 6.09 -7.73
CA GLY A 41 -14.21 6.12 -8.38
C GLY A 41 -13.31 7.27 -7.93
N ALA A 42 -13.86 8.37 -7.40
CA ALA A 42 -13.07 9.48 -6.86
C ALA A 42 -12.45 9.12 -5.50
N VAL A 43 -13.17 8.35 -4.67
CA VAL A 43 -12.66 7.78 -3.42
C VAL A 43 -11.41 6.93 -3.69
N LEU A 44 -11.49 6.01 -4.66
CA LEU A 44 -10.38 5.10 -4.96
C LEU A 44 -9.16 5.81 -5.57
N ARG A 45 -9.38 6.82 -6.43
CA ARG A 45 -8.30 7.59 -7.05
C ARG A 45 -7.48 8.41 -6.04
N ARG A 46 -8.12 8.96 -4.99
CA ARG A 46 -7.44 9.67 -3.90
C ARG A 46 -6.38 8.79 -3.23
N GLU A 47 -6.70 7.52 -3.06
CA GLU A 47 -5.83 6.54 -2.40
C GLU A 47 -4.91 5.77 -3.37
N ARG A 48 -4.99 6.09 -4.67
CA ARG A 48 -4.38 5.33 -5.79
C ARG A 48 -4.75 3.85 -5.77
N LEU A 49 -5.98 3.56 -5.37
CA LEU A 49 -6.58 2.23 -5.40
C LEU A 49 -7.36 2.03 -6.69
N TYR A 50 -7.43 0.78 -7.12
CA TYR A 50 -8.26 0.35 -8.24
C TYR A 50 -9.38 -0.56 -7.73
N HIS A 51 -10.43 -0.74 -8.52
CA HIS A 51 -11.55 -1.62 -8.14
C HIS A 51 -11.10 -3.05 -7.75
N SER A 52 -10.01 -3.54 -8.35
CA SER A 52 -9.38 -4.83 -7.97
C SER A 52 -8.86 -4.91 -6.53
N HIS A 53 -8.64 -3.79 -5.86
CA HIS A 53 -8.13 -3.73 -4.48
C HIS A 53 -9.23 -3.80 -3.43
N VAL A 54 -10.49 -3.62 -3.84
CA VAL A 54 -11.68 -3.65 -2.98
C VAL A 54 -12.45 -4.97 -3.15
N LYS A 55 -11.95 -5.88 -4.00
CA LYS A 55 -12.50 -7.22 -4.14
C LYS A 55 -12.07 -8.11 -2.97
N GLU A 56 -13.05 -8.86 -2.48
CA GLU A 56 -12.98 -9.86 -1.39
C GLU A 56 -12.01 -11.00 -1.71
#